data_AF-A0A3C0KGB9-F1
#
_entry.id   AF-A0A3C0KGB9-F1
#
_cell.length_a   1.000
_cell.length_b   1.000
_cell.length_c   1.000
_cell.angle_alpha   90.00
_cell.angle_beta   90.00
_cell.angle_gamma   90.00
#
_symmetry.space_group_name_H-M   'P 1'
#
loop_
_entity.id
_entity.type
_entity.pdbx_description
1 polymer ?
#
loop_
_entity_poly.entity_id
_entity_poly.type
_entity_poly.pdbx_seq_one_letter_code
_entity_poly.pdbx_strand_id
1 'polypeptide(L)'
;MELQTLTYLIVGLSFAIYIGIAIWSRAGSTSDFYVAGGGVHPITNGMATAADWMSAASFISMAGLISNMGYGGAVFLMGWTGGYVLLACLLAPYLRKFGKFTVPQFIGDRYYSQTAR
;
A
#
# COMPACT_ATOMS: atom_id res chain seq x y z
N MET A 1 22.73 -22.88 15.16
CA MET A 1 21.67 -22.00 15.68
C MET A 1 20.34 -22.68 15.42
N GLU A 2 19.45 -22.76 16.39
CA GLU A 2 18.17 -23.43 16.25
C GLU A 2 17.24 -22.63 15.31
N LEU A 3 16.35 -23.33 14.58
CA LEU A 3 15.39 -22.69 13.67
C LEU A 3 14.51 -21.66 14.40
N GLN A 4 14.04 -21.98 15.61
CA GLN A 4 13.23 -21.07 16.41
C GLN A 4 13.99 -19.79 16.76
N THR A 5 15.26 -19.92 17.17
CA THR A 5 16.13 -18.76 17.42
C THR A 5 16.32 -17.90 16.18
N LEU A 6 16.56 -18.53 15.01
CA LEU A 6 16.69 -17.81 13.74
C LEU A 6 15.42 -17.04 13.38
N THR A 7 14.24 -17.66 13.54
CA THR A 7 12.95 -17.02 13.29
C THR A 7 12.75 -15.79 14.16
N TYR A 8 12.99 -15.90 15.47
CA TYR A 8 12.85 -14.76 16.38
C TYR A 8 13.84 -13.65 16.08
N LEU A 9 15.07 -13.99 15.68
CA LEU A 9 16.06 -12.99 15.28
C LEU A 9 15.62 -12.23 14.02
N ILE A 10 15.18 -12.93 12.97
CA ILE A 10 14.76 -12.28 11.71
C ILE A 10 13.52 -11.43 11.93
N VAL A 11 12.51 -11.96 12.62
CA VAL A 11 11.27 -11.23 12.91
C VAL A 11 11.57 -10.04 13.82
N GLY A 12 12.29 -10.25 14.92
CA GLY A 12 12.66 -9.16 15.83
C GLY A 12 13.47 -8.06 15.14
N LEU A 13 14.42 -8.43 14.28
CA LEU A 13 15.22 -7.48 13.52
C LEU A 13 14.38 -6.70 12.52
N SER A 14 13.43 -7.33 11.81
CA SER A 14 12.57 -6.62 10.87
C SER A 14 11.71 -5.57 11.58
N PHE A 15 11.08 -5.92 12.71
CA PHE A 15 10.34 -4.97 13.54
C PHE A 15 11.23 -3.84 14.04
N ALA A 16 12.43 -4.15 14.56
CA ALA A 16 13.37 -3.15 15.05
C ALA A 16 13.77 -2.15 13.95
N ILE A 17 14.03 -2.63 12.72
CA ILE A 17 14.34 -1.79 11.57
C ILE A 17 13.16 -0.86 11.25
N TYR A 18 11.93 -1.38 11.13
CA TYR A 18 10.76 -0.56 10.81
C TYR A 18 10.45 0.48 11.89
N ILE A 19 10.59 0.11 13.18
CA ILE A 19 10.43 1.05 14.30
C ILE A 19 11.52 2.13 14.25
N GLY A 20 12.77 1.75 13.98
CA GLY A 20 13.88 2.69 13.83
C GLY A 20 13.62 3.68 12.69
N ILE A 21 13.16 3.21 11.54
CA ILE A 21 12.77 4.06 10.40
C ILE A 21 11.64 5.00 10.83
N ALA A 22 10.58 4.50 11.48
CA ALA A 22 9.44 5.31 11.91
C ALA A 22 9.83 6.44 12.90
N ILE A 23 10.80 6.19 13.78
CA ILE A 23 11.33 7.21 14.69
C ILE A 23 12.17 8.24 13.92
N TRP A 24 12.97 7.80 12.95
CA TRP A 24 13.82 8.67 12.14
C TRP A 24 13.02 9.54 11.16
N SER A 25 11.92 9.02 10.63
CA SER A 25 11.09 9.66 9.60
C SER A 25 9.86 10.39 10.15
N ARG A 26 9.94 10.92 11.38
CA ARG A 26 8.80 11.63 12.00
C ARG A 26 8.43 12.87 11.18
N ALA A 27 7.16 12.99 10.83
CA ALA A 27 6.62 14.13 10.09
C ALA A 27 6.47 15.37 10.99
N GLY A 28 6.87 16.53 10.48
CA GLY A 28 6.70 17.83 11.18
C GLY A 28 5.41 18.57 10.81
N SER A 29 4.78 18.20 9.69
CA SER A 29 3.55 18.85 9.20
C SER A 29 2.59 17.83 8.56
N THR A 30 1.34 18.26 8.34
CA THR A 30 0.32 17.48 7.63
C THR A 30 0.77 17.10 6.21
N SER A 31 1.46 17.99 5.51
CA SER A 31 1.98 17.72 4.16
C SER A 31 3.08 16.67 4.18
N ASP A 32 3.97 16.73 5.18
CA ASP A 32 5.02 15.72 5.36
C ASP A 32 4.42 14.36 5.71
N PHE A 33 3.36 14.36 6.51
CA PHE A 33 2.68 13.13 6.91
C PHE A 33 1.93 12.45 5.77
N TYR A 34 1.14 13.21 4.99
CA TYR A 34 0.27 12.62 3.97
C TYR A 34 0.93 12.44 2.60
N VAL A 35 1.87 13.31 2.22
CA VAL A 35 2.48 13.28 0.88
C VAL A 35 4.01 13.33 0.90
N ALA A 36 4.63 13.18 2.07
CA ALA A 36 6.09 13.24 2.24
C ALA A 36 6.70 14.50 1.58
N GLY A 37 6.00 15.64 1.70
CA GLY A 37 6.40 16.91 1.11
C GLY A 37 6.43 16.93 -0.43
N GLY A 38 5.93 15.89 -1.10
CA GLY A 38 5.96 15.74 -2.56
C GLY A 38 7.33 15.40 -3.15
N GLY A 39 8.33 15.11 -2.31
CA GLY A 39 9.73 14.91 -2.72
C GLY A 39 10.14 13.47 -3.06
N VAL A 40 9.24 12.49 -2.94
CA VAL A 40 9.58 11.08 -3.18
C VAL A 40 9.73 10.81 -4.67
N HIS A 41 10.87 10.22 -5.06
CA HIS A 41 11.14 9.87 -6.45
C HIS A 41 10.05 8.91 -7.01
N PRO A 42 9.55 9.11 -8.24
CA PRO A 42 8.42 8.33 -8.77
C PRO A 42 8.62 6.82 -8.73
N ILE A 43 9.84 6.34 -8.99
CA ILE A 43 10.17 4.90 -8.94
C ILE A 43 10.04 4.37 -7.50
N THR A 44 10.59 5.08 -6.51
CA THR A 44 10.50 4.68 -5.10
C THR A 44 9.06 4.74 -4.61
N ASN A 45 8.30 5.77 -5.02
CA ASN A 45 6.88 5.86 -4.72
C ASN A 45 6.10 4.69 -5.34
N GLY A 46 6.38 4.34 -6.59
CA GLY A 46 5.75 3.20 -7.27
C GLY A 46 6.08 1.86 -6.60
N MET A 47 7.33 1.65 -6.17
CA MET A 47 7.73 0.48 -5.38
C MET A 47 7.00 0.43 -4.04
N ALA A 48 6.85 1.57 -3.36
CA ALA A 48 6.11 1.64 -2.10
C ALA A 48 4.62 1.29 -2.30
N THR A 49 3.98 1.81 -3.35
CA THR A 49 2.58 1.45 -3.65
C THR A 49 2.44 -0.03 -4.04
N ALA A 50 3.39 -0.58 -4.79
CA ALA A 50 3.40 -2.01 -5.13
C ALA A 50 3.61 -2.90 -3.89
N ALA A 51 4.45 -2.49 -2.94
CA ALA A 51 4.65 -3.19 -1.69
C ALA A 51 3.38 -3.16 -0.81
N ASP A 52 2.70 -2.01 -0.73
CA ASP A 52 1.43 -1.87 0.01
C ASP A 52 0.29 -2.70 -0.63
N TRP A 53 0.27 -2.79 -1.96
CA TRP A 53 -0.62 -3.70 -2.69
C TRP A 53 -0.35 -5.18 -2.32
N MET A 54 0.89 -5.55 -1.97
CA MET A 54 1.30 -6.88 -1.54
C MET A 54 1.19 -7.08 -0.02
N SER A 55 -0.05 -7.27 0.43
CA SER A 55 -0.34 -7.61 1.82
C SER A 55 -0.15 -9.10 2.14
N ALA A 56 -0.09 -9.43 3.44
CA ALA A 56 -0.08 -10.82 3.91
C ALA A 56 -1.34 -11.60 3.46
N ALA A 57 -2.49 -10.92 3.36
CA ALA A 57 -3.71 -11.51 2.83
C ALA A 57 -3.51 -11.92 1.37
N SER A 58 -2.92 -11.05 0.54
CA SER A 58 -2.60 -11.35 -0.86
C SER A 58 -1.72 -12.60 -0.96
N PHE A 59 -0.67 -12.68 -0.16
CA PHE A 59 0.29 -13.79 -0.19
C PHE A 59 -0.35 -15.13 0.22
N ILE A 60 -1.02 -15.17 1.38
CA ILE A 60 -1.64 -16.40 1.90
C ILE A 60 -2.82 -16.82 1.03
N SER A 61 -3.68 -15.88 0.62
CA SER A 61 -4.83 -16.16 -0.24
C SER A 61 -4.39 -16.71 -1.60
N MET A 62 -3.30 -16.19 -2.19
CA MET A 62 -2.84 -16.70 -3.48
C MET A 62 -2.34 -18.14 -3.37
N ALA A 63 -1.58 -18.47 -2.33
CA ALA A 63 -1.15 -19.85 -2.06
C ALA A 63 -2.38 -20.78 -1.89
N GLY A 64 -3.38 -20.34 -1.11
CA GLY A 64 -4.62 -21.08 -0.92
C GLY A 64 -5.43 -21.27 -2.21
N LEU A 65 -5.57 -20.22 -3.02
CA LEU A 65 -6.30 -20.27 -4.30
C LEU A 65 -5.61 -21.21 -5.29
N ILE A 66 -4.29 -21.11 -5.45
CA ILE A 66 -3.54 -22.00 -6.36
C ILE A 66 -3.61 -23.44 -5.87
N SER A 67 -3.48 -23.68 -4.56
CA SER A 67 -3.55 -25.03 -4.00
C SER A 67 -4.90 -25.71 -4.27
N ASN A 68 -6.00 -24.96 -4.31
CA ASN A 68 -7.34 -25.52 -4.50
C ASN A 68 -7.85 -25.47 -5.94
N MET A 69 -7.47 -24.45 -6.72
CA MET A 69 -8.01 -24.17 -8.05
C MET A 69 -6.97 -24.32 -9.18
N GLY A 70 -5.72 -24.63 -8.83
CA GLY A 70 -4.61 -24.73 -9.79
C GLY A 70 -4.41 -23.43 -10.57
N TYR A 71 -4.18 -23.55 -11.88
CA TYR A 71 -4.00 -22.41 -12.78
C TYR A 71 -5.21 -21.44 -12.79
N GLY A 72 -6.43 -21.94 -12.55
CA GLY A 72 -7.63 -21.10 -12.48
C GLY A 72 -7.55 -20.04 -11.38
N GLY A 73 -6.87 -20.34 -10.26
CA GLY A 73 -6.60 -19.37 -9.20
C GLY A 73 -5.69 -18.23 -9.65
N ALA A 74 -4.73 -18.48 -10.54
CA ALA A 74 -3.81 -17.46 -11.05
C ALA A 74 -4.50 -16.38 -11.90
N VAL A 75 -5.66 -16.67 -12.49
CA VAL A 75 -6.43 -15.68 -13.25
C VAL A 75 -6.98 -14.57 -12.35
N PHE A 76 -7.29 -14.89 -11.08
CA PHE A 76 -7.69 -13.86 -10.09
C PHE A 76 -6.56 -12.86 -9.84
N LEU A 77 -5.31 -13.32 -9.79
CA LEU A 77 -4.15 -12.44 -9.65
C LEU A 77 -4.06 -11.46 -10.81
N MET A 78 -4.22 -11.96 -12.05
CA MET A 78 -4.18 -11.12 -13.25
C MET A 78 -5.30 -10.08 -13.27
N GLY A 79 -6.53 -10.49 -12.97
CA GLY A 79 -7.68 -9.58 -12.94
C GLY A 79 -7.54 -8.50 -11.88
N TRP A 80 -7.14 -8.88 -10.66
CA TRP A 80 -6.96 -7.94 -9.56
C TRP A 80 -5.79 -6.97 -9.80
N THR A 81 -4.63 -7.48 -10.24
CA THR A 81 -3.47 -6.64 -10.58
C THR A 81 -3.81 -5.68 -11.71
N GLY A 82 -4.51 -6.16 -12.74
CA GLY A 82 -4.99 -5.34 -13.84
C GLY A 82 -5.91 -4.22 -13.36
N GLY A 83 -6.87 -4.53 -12.48
CA GLY A 83 -7.76 -3.53 -11.86
C GLY A 83 -7.00 -2.47 -11.05
N TYR A 84 -5.98 -2.89 -10.30
CA TYR A 84 -5.11 -1.98 -9.56
C TYR A 84 -4.35 -1.03 -10.50
N VAL A 85 -3.79 -1.52 -11.60
CA VAL A 85 -3.12 -0.68 -12.62
C VAL A 85 -4.10 0.28 -13.28
N LEU A 86 -5.31 -0.19 -13.63
CA LEU A 86 -6.34 0.67 -14.21
C LEU A 86 -6.73 1.79 -13.23
N LEU A 87 -6.91 1.49 -11.95
CA LEU A 87 -7.19 2.51 -10.93
C LEU A 87 -6.02 3.51 -10.82
N ALA A 88 -4.78 3.04 -10.79
CA ALA A 88 -3.60 3.89 -10.73
C ALA A 88 -3.50 4.84 -11.93
N CYS A 89 -3.81 4.36 -13.15
CA CYS A 89 -3.75 5.17 -14.36
C CYS A 89 -4.96 6.10 -14.53
N LEU A 90 -6.16 5.65 -14.18
CA LEU A 90 -7.42 6.33 -14.51
C LEU A 90 -7.95 7.19 -13.36
N LEU A 91 -7.62 6.88 -12.10
CA LEU A 91 -8.15 7.61 -10.94
C LEU A 91 -7.09 8.45 -10.24
N ALA A 92 -5.88 7.91 -10.04
CA ALA A 92 -4.84 8.60 -9.29
C ALA A 92 -4.47 9.99 -9.84
N PRO A 93 -4.41 10.25 -11.18
CA PRO A 93 -4.11 11.57 -11.70
C PRO A 93 -5.17 12.62 -11.33
N TYR A 94 -6.45 12.24 -11.26
CA TYR A 94 -7.53 13.15 -10.90
C TYR A 94 -7.50 13.47 -9.40
N LEU A 95 -7.28 12.45 -8.56
CA LEU A 95 -7.12 12.63 -7.12
C LEU A 95 -5.90 13.53 -6.82
N ARG A 96 -4.79 13.34 -7.54
CA ARG A 96 -3.60 14.20 -7.41
C ARG A 96 -3.89 15.65 -7.80
N LYS A 97 -4.60 15.88 -8.91
CA LYS A 97 -4.99 17.23 -9.36
C LYS A 97 -5.96 17.93 -8.40
N PHE A 98 -6.74 17.16 -7.64
CA PHE A 98 -7.69 17.71 -6.67
C PHE A 98 -7.02 18.33 -5.43
N GLY A 99 -5.79 17.92 -5.10
CA GLY A 99 -4.96 18.59 -4.09
C GLY A 99 -5.41 18.41 -2.63
N LYS A 100 -6.30 17.45 -2.34
CA LYS A 100 -6.64 17.02 -0.98
C LYS A 100 -5.90 15.74 -0.62
N PHE A 101 -5.82 15.47 0.68
CA PHE A 101 -5.02 14.37 1.21
C PHE A 101 -5.76 13.03 1.27
N THR A 102 -7.10 13.03 1.25
CA THR A 102 -7.89 11.79 1.42
C THR A 102 -9.02 11.66 0.39
N VAL A 103 -9.41 10.41 0.11
CA VAL A 103 -10.54 10.09 -0.77
C VAL A 103 -11.89 10.60 -0.21
N PRO A 104 -12.19 10.47 1.09
CA PRO A 104 -13.40 11.07 1.67
C PRO A 104 -13.49 12.58 1.44
N GLN A 105 -12.39 13.33 1.58
CA GLN A 105 -12.37 14.76 1.24
C GLN A 105 -12.73 15.01 -0.23
N PHE A 106 -12.22 14.18 -1.15
CA PHE A 106 -12.59 14.24 -2.56
C PHE A 106 -14.08 14.00 -2.80
N ILE A 107 -14.64 12.94 -2.21
CA ILE A 107 -16.06 12.59 -2.39
C ILE A 107 -16.97 13.63 -1.73
N GLY A 108 -16.64 14.06 -0.52
CA GLY A 108 -17.39 15.06 0.23
C GLY A 108 -17.50 16.39 -0.53
N ASP A 109 -16.40 16.88 -1.10
CA ASP A 109 -16.39 18.10 -1.89
C ASP A 109 -17.03 17.89 -3.28
N ARG A 110 -16.80 16.75 -3.94
CA ARG A 110 -17.35 16.44 -5.27
C ARG A 110 -18.88 16.32 -5.28
N TYR A 111 -19.47 15.86 -4.16
CA TYR A 111 -20.89 15.59 -4.02
C TYR A 111 -21.56 16.46 -2.93
N TYR A 112 -20.85 17.45 -2.38
CA TYR A 112 -21.35 18.35 -1.33
C TYR A 112 -21.94 17.62 -0.11
N SER A 113 -21.31 16.49 0.28
CA SER A 113 -21.80 15.61 1.34
C SER A 113 -20.91 15.65 2.58
N GLN A 114 -21.48 16.07 3.71
CA GLN A 114 -20.77 16.04 5.01
C GLN A 114 -20.60 14.63 5.54
N THR A 115 -21.50 13.70 5.21
CA THR A 115 -21.41 12.30 5.64
C THR A 115 -20.32 11.54 4.89
N ALA A 116 -20.02 11.93 3.66
CA ALA A 116 -19.00 11.29 2.84
C ALA A 116 -17.58 11.86 3.08
N ARG A 117 -17.47 12.94 3.85
CA ARG A 117 -16.21 13.65 4.15
C ARG A 117 -15.53 13.05 5.38
#